data_AF-A0A0E3RL36-F1
#
_entry.id   AF-A0A0E3RL36-F1
#
_cell.length_a   1.000
_cell.length_b   1.000
_cell.length_c   1.000
_cell.angle_alpha   90.00
_cell.angle_beta   90.00
_cell.angle_gamma   90.00
#
_symmetry.space_group_name_H-M   'P 1'
#
loop_
_entity.id
_entity.type
_entity.pdbx_description
1 polymer ?
#
loop_
_entity_poly.entity_id
_entity_poly.type
_entity_poly.pdbx_seq_one_letter_code
_entity_poly.pdbx_strand_id
1 'polypeptide(L)'
;MKQWPLNPKLTEETASEEIILEKTVSGRIPQKGETGSFWEDRGDRYHCGVDLYAPVNTEVVSVEGGIVAETGLMTSPEILPYWNPTYYVIIEHDKGLFCKYGELAGFTVKKGDEIEPGSLIGRVGMVLNSARIDNSCPLYIQKLKNRNPSMLHFEVWENEPITVHRKYLGGNWFAEEMPENLRNPSGYLKAKRIFYTEITG
;
A
#
# COMPACT_ATOMS: atom_id res chain seq x y z
N MET A 1 -56.64 21.92 -20.90
CA MET A 1 -55.57 22.40 -19.98
C MET A 1 -55.27 21.27 -19.02
N LYS A 2 -54.05 20.83 -18.71
CA LYS A 2 -52.68 21.02 -19.23
C LYS A 2 -51.99 19.68 -18.88
N GLN A 3 -51.33 19.04 -19.84
CA GLN A 3 -50.39 17.94 -19.56
C GLN A 3 -49.15 18.51 -18.88
N TRP A 4 -48.63 17.81 -17.87
CA TRP A 4 -47.35 18.11 -17.24
C TRP A 4 -46.29 17.10 -17.71
N PRO A 5 -45.05 17.53 -17.99
CA PRO A 5 -44.09 16.71 -18.72
C PRO A 5 -43.29 15.76 -17.81
N LEU A 6 -42.78 14.73 -18.48
CA LEU A 6 -41.85 13.72 -18.01
C LEU A 6 -40.53 14.35 -17.53
N ASN A 7 -40.09 13.88 -16.35
CA ASN A 7 -38.71 13.59 -15.93
C ASN A 7 -37.63 14.68 -16.14
N PRO A 8 -37.07 15.27 -15.07
CA PRO A 8 -35.68 15.70 -15.10
C PRO A 8 -34.79 14.49 -14.82
N LYS A 9 -34.00 14.07 -15.82
CA LYS A 9 -32.83 13.21 -15.60
C LYS A 9 -31.91 13.94 -14.60
N LEU A 10 -31.84 13.44 -13.38
CA LEU A 10 -30.73 13.74 -12.48
C LEU A 10 -29.52 12.99 -13.02
N THR A 11 -28.52 13.75 -13.43
CA THR A 11 -27.19 13.24 -13.79
C THR A 11 -26.50 12.73 -12.52
N GLU A 12 -26.60 11.43 -12.28
CA GLU A 12 -25.97 10.73 -11.14
C GLU A 12 -24.48 10.41 -11.36
N GLU A 13 -23.90 10.71 -12.52
CA GLU A 13 -22.52 10.31 -12.85
C GLU A 13 -21.42 11.21 -12.28
N THR A 14 -21.70 12.45 -11.89
CA THR A 14 -20.62 13.38 -11.44
C THR A 14 -20.43 13.41 -9.93
N ALA A 15 -21.49 13.12 -9.15
CA ALA A 15 -21.43 13.16 -7.68
C ALA A 15 -20.76 11.92 -7.07
N SER A 16 -20.83 10.78 -7.76
CA SER A 16 -20.16 9.55 -7.33
C SER A 16 -18.64 9.65 -7.45
N GLU A 17 -18.11 10.25 -8.52
CA GLU A 17 -16.66 10.40 -8.73
C GLU A 17 -16.03 11.36 -7.71
N GLU A 18 -16.65 12.50 -7.39
CA GLU A 18 -16.13 13.43 -6.38
C GLU A 18 -16.19 12.84 -4.96
N ILE A 19 -17.24 12.10 -4.60
CA ILE A 19 -17.39 11.50 -3.27
C ILE A 19 -16.48 10.27 -3.08
N ILE A 20 -16.14 9.55 -4.16
CA ILE A 20 -15.16 8.44 -4.10
C ILE A 20 -13.75 8.98 -3.82
N LEU A 21 -13.40 10.18 -4.29
CA LEU A 21 -12.08 10.78 -4.02
C LEU A 21 -11.90 11.29 -2.58
N GLU A 22 -12.97 11.64 -1.85
CA GLU A 22 -12.87 12.21 -0.50
C GLU A 22 -12.51 11.20 0.61
N LYS A 23 -12.63 9.89 0.36
CA LYS A 23 -12.35 8.86 1.39
C LYS A 23 -10.88 8.42 1.49
N THR A 24 -9.99 8.98 0.68
CA THR A 24 -8.58 8.60 0.70
C THR A 24 -7.81 9.47 1.68
N VAL A 25 -7.44 8.92 2.84
CA VAL A 25 -6.46 9.57 3.72
C VAL A 25 -5.11 9.59 2.98
N SER A 26 -4.71 10.77 2.49
CA SER A 26 -3.49 10.95 1.69
C SER A 26 -2.22 10.83 2.55
N GLY A 27 -1.52 9.69 2.48
CA GLY A 27 -0.15 9.59 2.99
C GLY A 27 0.85 10.26 2.04
N ARG A 28 1.69 11.19 2.50
CA ARG A 28 2.67 11.86 1.62
C ARG A 28 3.58 10.81 0.93
N ILE A 29 3.70 10.86 -0.40
CA ILE A 29 4.68 10.04 -1.13
C ILE A 29 6.10 10.43 -0.68
N PRO A 30 6.92 9.48 -0.18
CA PRO A 30 8.27 9.77 0.26
C PRO A 30 9.18 10.17 -0.90
N GLN A 31 10.07 11.13 -0.64
CA GLN A 31 11.08 11.62 -1.57
C GLN A 31 12.35 10.77 -1.49
N LYS A 32 13.13 10.71 -2.57
CA LYS A 32 14.42 9.99 -2.63
C LYS A 32 15.33 10.42 -1.46
N GLY A 33 15.94 9.45 -0.78
CA GLY A 33 16.78 9.67 0.41
C GLY A 33 15.98 9.60 1.72
N GLU A 34 14.66 9.54 1.67
CA GLU A 34 13.85 9.26 2.84
C GLU A 34 13.72 7.76 3.05
N THR A 35 13.68 7.31 4.31
CA THR A 35 13.67 5.89 4.66
C THR A 35 12.58 5.10 3.94
N GLY A 36 11.38 5.68 3.79
CA GLY A 36 10.25 5.05 3.13
C GLY A 36 10.27 5.13 1.60
N SER A 37 11.29 5.72 0.97
CA SER A 37 11.31 5.93 -0.47
C SER A 37 11.72 4.67 -1.24
N PHE A 38 11.34 4.64 -2.53
CA PHE A 38 11.60 3.49 -3.39
C PHE A 38 13.10 3.27 -3.62
N TRP A 39 13.50 2.01 -3.49
CA TRP A 39 14.87 1.55 -3.63
C TRP A 39 15.88 2.29 -2.74
N GLU A 40 15.40 2.83 -1.61
CA GLU A 40 16.27 3.47 -0.63
C GLU A 40 17.24 2.44 -0.06
N ASP A 41 18.53 2.77 -0.08
CA ASP A 41 19.58 1.97 0.52
C ASP A 41 19.57 2.16 2.04
N ARG A 42 19.20 1.10 2.76
CA ARG A 42 19.12 1.09 4.23
C ARG A 42 20.41 0.51 4.85
N GLY A 43 21.46 0.34 4.05
CA GLY A 43 22.78 -0.15 4.42
C GLY A 43 22.94 -1.67 4.29
N ASP A 44 21.89 -2.44 4.60
CA ASP A 44 21.88 -3.91 4.51
C ASP A 44 20.83 -4.46 3.54
N ARG A 45 19.98 -3.58 2.98
CA ARG A 45 18.86 -3.92 2.11
C ARG A 45 18.34 -2.69 1.37
N TYR A 46 17.56 -2.93 0.33
CA TYR A 46 16.86 -1.92 -0.46
C TYR A 46 15.36 -2.00 -0.23
N HIS A 47 14.70 -0.86 -0.24
CA HIS A 47 13.24 -0.78 -0.05
C HIS A 47 12.48 -1.09 -1.35
N CYS A 48 11.63 -2.12 -1.38
CA CYS A 48 10.98 -2.56 -2.62
C CYS A 48 9.80 -1.68 -3.05
N GLY A 49 9.28 -0.85 -2.17
CA GLY A 49 8.08 -0.05 -2.41
C GLY A 49 8.23 1.39 -1.94
N VAL A 50 7.10 2.00 -1.63
CA VAL A 50 7.05 3.25 -0.87
C VAL A 50 6.24 3.05 0.40
N ASP A 51 6.66 3.69 1.48
CA ASP A 51 5.93 3.69 2.75
C ASP A 51 5.07 4.96 2.83
N LEU A 52 3.77 4.77 2.77
CA LEU A 52 2.77 5.83 2.91
C LEU A 52 2.32 5.88 4.37
N TYR A 53 2.99 6.73 5.16
CA TYR A 53 2.73 6.84 6.60
C TYR A 53 1.28 7.24 6.88
N ALA A 54 0.62 6.43 7.71
CA ALA A 54 -0.77 6.60 8.08
C ALA A 54 -1.04 5.90 9.42
N PRO A 55 -1.98 6.38 10.24
CA PRO A 55 -2.35 5.70 11.49
C PRO A 55 -2.82 4.25 11.25
N VAL A 56 -2.60 3.38 12.24
CA VAL A 56 -3.22 2.05 12.28
C VAL A 56 -4.73 2.16 12.11
N ASN A 57 -5.33 1.19 11.42
CA ASN A 57 -6.74 1.13 11.03
C ASN A 57 -7.18 2.13 9.96
N THR A 58 -6.27 2.96 9.40
CA THR A 58 -6.59 3.74 8.21
C THR A 58 -7.05 2.80 7.09
N GLU A 59 -8.16 3.13 6.44
CA GLU A 59 -8.70 2.34 5.35
C GLU A 59 -7.76 2.35 4.15
N VAL A 60 -7.55 1.17 3.57
CA VAL A 60 -6.76 1.00 2.35
C VAL A 60 -7.71 0.57 1.26
N VAL A 61 -7.73 1.36 0.19
CA VAL A 61 -8.55 1.13 -1.00
C VAL A 61 -7.69 0.78 -2.20
N SER A 62 -8.26 0.07 -3.16
CA SER A 62 -7.58 -0.21 -4.43
C SER A 62 -7.43 1.06 -5.26
N VAL A 63 -6.22 1.28 -5.78
CA VAL A 63 -5.89 2.45 -6.63
C VAL A 63 -6.63 2.41 -7.97
N GLU A 64 -6.82 1.22 -8.51
CA GLU A 64 -7.47 0.95 -9.78
C GLU A 64 -8.36 -0.30 -9.69
N GLY A 65 -9.16 -0.52 -10.71
CA GLY A 65 -9.89 -1.77 -10.88
C GLY A 65 -8.95 -2.90 -11.28
N GLY A 66 -9.33 -4.14 -10.99
CA GLY A 66 -8.48 -5.29 -11.28
C GLY A 66 -8.99 -6.58 -10.67
N ILE A 67 -8.15 -7.61 -10.69
CA ILE A 67 -8.45 -8.93 -10.10
C ILE A 67 -7.47 -9.17 -8.97
N VAL A 68 -7.96 -9.62 -7.81
CA VAL A 68 -7.08 -10.01 -6.70
C VAL A 68 -6.29 -11.25 -7.11
N ALA A 69 -5.00 -11.10 -7.35
CA ALA A 69 -4.12 -12.18 -7.77
C ALA A 69 -3.69 -13.05 -6.59
N GLU A 70 -3.44 -12.42 -5.43
CA GLU A 70 -2.96 -13.09 -4.23
C GLU A 70 -3.27 -12.30 -2.96
N THR A 71 -3.43 -13.01 -1.85
CA THR A 71 -3.45 -12.45 -0.49
C THR A 71 -2.56 -13.32 0.39
N GLY A 72 -1.82 -12.74 1.33
CA GLY A 72 -0.91 -13.54 2.15
C GLY A 72 -0.39 -12.84 3.39
N LEU A 73 0.41 -13.58 4.17
CA LEU A 73 1.10 -13.09 5.36
C LEU A 73 2.38 -12.35 4.94
N MET A 74 2.57 -11.11 5.40
CA MET A 74 3.74 -10.29 5.09
C MET A 74 4.80 -10.32 6.19
N THR A 75 4.37 -10.12 7.44
CA THR A 75 5.25 -10.13 8.61
C THR A 75 4.62 -11.01 9.68
N SER A 76 5.44 -11.60 10.56
CA SER A 76 4.98 -12.48 11.63
C SER A 76 6.07 -12.69 12.69
N PRO A 77 5.71 -12.93 13.96
CA PRO A 77 6.69 -13.26 15.00
C PRO A 77 7.47 -14.55 14.74
N GLU A 78 6.92 -15.47 13.94
CA GLU A 78 7.58 -16.71 13.49
C GLU A 78 8.71 -16.46 12.48
N ILE A 79 8.68 -15.30 11.81
CA ILE A 79 9.71 -14.86 10.86
C ILE A 79 10.76 -14.03 11.61
N LEU A 80 10.32 -13.00 12.33
CA LEU A 80 11.15 -12.17 13.19
C LEU A 80 10.38 -11.84 14.47
N PRO A 81 10.96 -12.06 15.67
CA PRO A 81 10.22 -12.07 16.93
C PRO A 81 9.55 -10.73 17.29
N TYR A 82 10.08 -9.62 16.78
CA TYR A 82 9.58 -8.26 16.99
C TYR A 82 8.53 -7.81 15.96
N TRP A 83 8.14 -8.68 15.02
CA TRP A 83 7.05 -8.41 14.08
C TRP A 83 5.70 -8.88 14.64
N ASN A 84 4.66 -8.07 14.48
CA ASN A 84 3.29 -8.52 14.54
C ASN A 84 2.91 -9.21 13.21
N PRO A 85 1.87 -10.04 13.20
CA PRO A 85 1.22 -10.48 11.97
C PRO A 85 0.72 -9.27 11.18
N THR A 86 1.16 -9.14 9.94
CA THR A 86 0.55 -8.25 8.94
C THR A 86 0.38 -8.99 7.64
N TYR A 87 -0.46 -8.45 6.75
CA TYR A 87 -0.87 -9.11 5.53
C TYR A 87 -0.60 -8.24 4.31
N TYR A 88 -0.66 -8.88 3.15
CA TYR A 88 -0.68 -8.18 1.87
C TYR A 88 -1.85 -8.64 1.00
N VAL A 89 -2.25 -7.75 0.10
CA VAL A 89 -3.13 -8.02 -1.05
C VAL A 89 -2.36 -7.63 -2.30
N ILE A 90 -2.38 -8.48 -3.33
CA ILE A 90 -1.85 -8.20 -4.66
C ILE A 90 -3.02 -8.17 -5.63
N ILE A 91 -3.10 -7.09 -6.38
CA ILE A 91 -4.13 -6.88 -7.41
C ILE A 91 -3.42 -6.76 -8.75
N GLU A 92 -3.87 -7.56 -9.72
CA GLU A 92 -3.53 -7.40 -11.12
C GLU A 92 -4.46 -6.33 -11.71
N HIS A 93 -3.86 -5.25 -12.17
CA HIS A 93 -4.50 -4.18 -12.92
C HIS A 93 -4.25 -4.39 -14.42
N ASP A 94 -4.65 -3.42 -15.25
CA ASP A 94 -4.50 -3.49 -16.70
C ASP A 94 -3.07 -3.81 -17.16
N LYS A 95 -2.98 -4.60 -18.24
CA LYS A 95 -1.75 -4.89 -18.99
C LYS A 95 -0.65 -5.58 -18.16
N GLY A 96 -1.04 -6.40 -17.18
CA GLY A 96 -0.09 -7.17 -16.37
C GLY A 96 0.69 -6.29 -15.40
N LEU A 97 0.14 -5.14 -14.98
CA LEU A 97 0.68 -4.35 -13.89
C LEU A 97 0.10 -4.87 -12.57
N PHE A 98 0.96 -5.17 -11.60
CA PHE A 98 0.55 -5.68 -10.30
C PHE A 98 0.88 -4.66 -9.22
N CYS A 99 -0.09 -4.37 -8.34
CA CYS A 99 0.13 -3.56 -7.16
C CYS A 99 0.03 -4.43 -5.90
N LYS A 100 1.04 -4.32 -5.03
CA LYS A 100 1.05 -4.98 -3.72
C LYS A 100 0.78 -3.96 -2.64
N TYR A 101 -0.28 -4.21 -1.88
CA TYR A 101 -0.72 -3.44 -0.72
C TYR A 101 -0.31 -4.22 0.53
N GLY A 102 0.80 -3.83 1.15
CA GLY A 102 1.42 -4.51 2.28
C GLY A 102 1.18 -3.86 3.64
N GLU A 103 1.68 -4.51 4.68
CA GLU A 103 1.59 -4.08 6.07
C GLU A 103 0.15 -3.87 6.57
N LEU A 104 -0.79 -4.66 6.05
CA LEU A 104 -2.20 -4.57 6.42
C LEU A 104 -2.45 -5.29 7.75
N ALA A 105 -3.32 -4.73 8.62
CA ALA A 105 -3.84 -5.42 9.80
C ALA A 105 -4.74 -6.61 9.45
N GLY A 106 -5.34 -6.55 8.26
CA GLY A 106 -6.26 -7.53 7.70
C GLY A 106 -6.81 -7.01 6.37
N PHE A 107 -7.51 -7.88 5.65
CA PHE A 107 -8.07 -7.58 4.33
C PHE A 107 -9.50 -8.13 4.20
N THR A 108 -10.27 -7.55 3.27
CA THR A 108 -11.70 -7.84 3.05
C THR A 108 -11.98 -8.62 1.77
N VAL A 109 -10.93 -8.97 1.03
CA VAL A 109 -10.99 -9.57 -0.31
C VAL A 109 -10.27 -10.92 -0.35
N LYS A 110 -10.48 -11.70 -1.41
CA LYS A 110 -9.80 -12.99 -1.66
C LYS A 110 -9.37 -13.11 -3.12
N LYS A 111 -8.45 -14.04 -3.38
CA LYS A 111 -7.99 -14.35 -4.74
C LYS A 111 -9.17 -14.61 -5.69
N GLY A 112 -9.14 -13.96 -6.85
CA GLY A 112 -10.14 -14.05 -7.91
C GLY A 112 -11.28 -13.04 -7.78
N ASP A 113 -11.36 -12.25 -6.71
CA ASP A 113 -12.34 -11.17 -6.61
C ASP A 113 -12.03 -10.08 -7.67
N GLU A 114 -13.07 -9.61 -8.35
CA GLU A 114 -13.03 -8.39 -9.16
C GLU A 114 -13.16 -7.17 -8.25
N ILE A 115 -12.29 -6.20 -8.46
CA ILE A 115 -12.14 -5.01 -7.64
C ILE A 115 -12.42 -3.80 -8.52
N GLU A 116 -13.27 -2.90 -8.05
CA GLU A 116 -13.46 -1.58 -8.63
C GLU A 116 -12.48 -0.58 -8.01
N PRO A 117 -12.07 0.49 -8.73
CA PRO A 117 -11.30 1.58 -8.14
C PRO A 117 -11.96 2.11 -6.86
N GLY A 118 -11.19 2.33 -5.80
CA GLY A 118 -11.70 2.83 -4.53
C GLY A 118 -12.37 1.79 -3.62
N SER A 119 -12.45 0.52 -4.05
CA SER A 119 -12.96 -0.55 -3.18
C SER A 119 -12.08 -0.73 -1.96
N LEU A 120 -12.69 -0.90 -0.78
CA LEU A 120 -11.98 -1.23 0.46
C LEU A 120 -11.35 -2.63 0.33
N ILE A 121 -10.03 -2.71 0.50
CA ILE A 121 -9.30 -3.97 0.43
C ILE A 121 -8.71 -4.37 1.79
N GLY A 122 -8.51 -3.43 2.70
CA GLY A 122 -7.95 -3.70 4.01
C GLY A 122 -7.74 -2.45 4.85
N ARG A 123 -6.93 -2.58 5.90
CA ARG A 123 -6.59 -1.48 6.81
C ARG A 123 -5.12 -1.51 7.20
N VAL A 124 -4.51 -0.35 7.38
CA VAL A 124 -3.12 -0.21 7.83
C VAL A 124 -2.89 -0.93 9.15
N GLY A 125 -1.86 -1.78 9.18
CA GLY A 125 -1.42 -2.54 10.33
C GLY A 125 -0.26 -1.89 11.08
N MET A 126 0.16 -2.58 12.14
CA MET A 126 1.31 -2.22 12.95
C MET A 126 2.36 -3.33 12.82
N VAL A 127 3.43 -3.11 12.07
CA VAL A 127 4.48 -4.13 11.88
C VAL A 127 5.25 -4.39 13.16
N LEU A 128 5.71 -3.35 13.85
CA LEU A 128 6.61 -3.50 14.98
C LEU A 128 5.84 -3.69 16.30
N ASN A 129 6.18 -4.76 17.02
CA ASN A 129 5.73 -5.01 18.38
C ASN A 129 6.73 -4.38 19.36
N SER A 130 6.45 -3.16 19.82
CA SER A 130 7.35 -2.42 20.71
C SER A 130 7.65 -3.15 22.03
N ALA A 131 6.74 -4.01 22.52
CA ALA A 131 6.96 -4.81 23.72
C ALA A 131 7.99 -5.94 23.51
N ARG A 132 8.24 -6.33 22.26
CA ARG A 132 9.23 -7.35 21.88
C ARG A 132 10.54 -6.78 21.35
N ILE A 133 10.68 -5.45 21.34
CA ILE A 133 11.93 -4.78 20.99
C ILE A 133 12.77 -4.63 22.26
N ASP A 134 13.88 -5.35 22.34
CA ASP A 134 14.86 -5.30 23.42
C ASP A 134 16.30 -5.10 22.89
N ASN A 135 17.28 -5.19 23.78
CA ASN A 135 18.69 -4.95 23.45
C ASN A 135 19.30 -6.00 22.50
N SER A 136 18.61 -7.12 22.25
CA SER A 136 19.04 -8.14 21.29
C SER A 136 18.62 -7.82 19.85
N CYS A 137 17.66 -6.91 19.66
CA CYS A 137 17.20 -6.49 18.34
C CYS A 137 18.27 -5.63 17.63
N PRO A 138 18.29 -5.54 16.29
CA PRO A 138 19.16 -4.61 15.57
C PRO A 138 19.01 -3.17 16.07
N LEU A 139 20.12 -2.42 16.17
CA LEU A 139 20.11 -1.05 16.72
C LEU A 139 19.11 -0.12 16.01
N TYR A 140 18.89 -0.30 14.71
CA TYR A 140 17.91 0.49 13.98
C TYR A 140 16.46 0.18 14.42
N ILE A 141 16.14 -1.08 14.74
CA ILE A 141 14.85 -1.49 15.31
C ILE A 141 14.68 -0.91 16.71
N GLN A 142 15.73 -0.94 17.54
CA GLN A 142 15.70 -0.35 18.88
C GLN A 142 15.36 1.14 18.84
N LYS A 143 15.94 1.89 17.89
CA LYS A 143 15.65 3.33 17.68
C LYS A 143 14.19 3.59 17.28
N LEU A 144 13.52 2.64 16.64
CA LEU A 144 12.13 2.77 16.22
C LEU A 144 11.13 2.48 17.35
N LYS A 145 11.54 1.86 18.46
CA LYS A 145 10.64 1.44 19.56
C LYS A 145 9.68 2.52 20.04
N ASN A 146 10.16 3.77 20.17
CA ASN A 146 9.36 4.89 20.69
C ASN A 146 8.57 5.64 19.61
N ARG A 147 9.06 5.66 18.36
CA ARG A 147 8.35 6.31 17.24
C ARG A 147 7.26 5.41 16.66
N ASN A 148 7.55 4.11 16.61
CA ASN A 148 6.70 3.01 16.17
C ASN A 148 5.74 3.38 15.02
N PRO A 149 6.27 3.80 13.86
CA PRO A 149 5.42 4.28 12.78
C PRO A 149 4.54 3.15 12.24
N SER A 150 3.34 3.52 11.77
CA SER A 150 2.47 2.69 10.94
C SER A 150 2.37 3.30 9.53
N MET A 151 2.22 2.45 8.52
CA MET A 151 2.17 2.87 7.12
C MET A 151 1.49 1.80 6.25
N LEU A 152 1.08 2.19 5.06
CA LEU A 152 0.87 1.27 3.95
C LEU A 152 2.20 1.11 3.21
N HIS A 153 2.70 -0.12 3.11
CA HIS A 153 3.80 -0.43 2.19
C HIS A 153 3.22 -0.72 0.81
N PHE A 154 3.63 0.03 -0.21
CA PHE A 154 3.05 -0.08 -1.54
C PHE A 154 4.13 -0.38 -2.59
N GLU A 155 4.00 -1.50 -3.31
CA GLU A 155 4.91 -1.90 -4.39
C GLU A 155 4.18 -1.95 -5.74
N VAL A 156 4.92 -1.70 -6.82
CA VAL A 156 4.43 -1.82 -8.19
C VAL A 156 5.35 -2.75 -8.96
N TRP A 157 4.75 -3.71 -9.66
CA TRP A 157 5.45 -4.76 -10.41
C TRP A 157 4.89 -4.84 -11.83
N GLU A 158 5.78 -5.08 -12.79
CA GLU A 158 5.41 -5.59 -14.11
C GLU A 158 5.34 -7.12 -14.04
N ASN A 159 4.30 -7.75 -14.54
CA ASN A 159 4.06 -9.19 -14.37
C ASN A 159 3.96 -9.61 -12.89
N GLU A 160 3.83 -10.93 -12.66
CA GLU A 160 3.63 -11.48 -11.32
C GLU A 160 4.73 -11.05 -10.33
N PRO A 161 4.36 -10.50 -9.14
CA PRO A 161 5.33 -10.08 -8.13
C PRO A 161 6.11 -11.22 -7.51
N ILE A 162 7.33 -10.91 -7.05
CA ILE A 162 8.07 -11.82 -6.17
C ILE A 162 7.47 -11.76 -4.76
N THR A 163 6.80 -12.82 -4.34
CA THR A 163 6.22 -12.91 -2.98
C THR A 163 7.06 -13.77 -2.04
N VAL A 164 7.78 -14.75 -2.57
CA VAL A 164 8.70 -15.62 -1.82
C VAL A 164 10.03 -15.74 -2.54
N HIS A 165 11.09 -15.21 -1.95
CA HIS A 165 12.44 -15.35 -2.49
C HIS A 165 13.48 -15.17 -1.39
N ARG A 166 14.63 -15.85 -1.48
CA ARG A 166 15.70 -15.76 -0.46
C ARG A 166 16.27 -14.34 -0.28
N LYS A 167 16.10 -13.47 -1.29
CA LYS A 167 16.52 -12.06 -1.26
C LYS A 167 15.37 -11.11 -0.94
N TYR A 168 14.13 -11.57 -0.75
CA TYR A 168 12.98 -10.72 -0.47
C TYR A 168 12.39 -11.05 0.90
N LEU A 169 12.27 -10.05 1.77
CA LEU A 169 11.65 -10.23 3.07
C LEU A 169 10.98 -8.92 3.54
N GLY A 170 9.68 -8.98 3.82
CA GLY A 170 8.92 -7.88 4.42
C GLY A 170 9.06 -6.55 3.66
N GLY A 171 8.93 -6.56 2.33
CA GLY A 171 9.06 -5.34 1.52
C GLY A 171 10.50 -4.84 1.31
N ASN A 172 11.50 -5.64 1.65
CA ASN A 172 12.91 -5.30 1.45
C ASN A 172 13.63 -6.35 0.60
N TRP A 173 14.61 -5.89 -0.19
CA TRP A 173 15.46 -6.72 -1.02
C TRP A 173 16.92 -6.73 -0.52
N PHE A 174 17.55 -7.90 -0.47
CA PHE A 174 18.86 -8.13 0.17
C PHE A 174 19.97 -8.42 -0.85
N ALA A 175 19.96 -7.74 -2.00
CA ALA A 175 21.05 -7.73 -2.97
C ALA A 175 21.09 -6.42 -3.75
N GLU A 176 22.24 -6.11 -4.37
CA GLU A 176 22.46 -4.87 -5.13
C GLU A 176 21.61 -4.80 -6.41
N GLU A 177 21.37 -5.94 -7.05
CA GLU A 177 20.59 -6.02 -8.28
C GLU A 177 19.09 -5.97 -7.98
N MET A 178 18.42 -4.92 -8.48
CA MET A 178 16.97 -4.77 -8.41
C MET A 178 16.27 -5.85 -9.25
N PRO A 179 15.18 -6.46 -8.76
CA PRO A 179 14.36 -7.35 -9.57
C PRO A 179 13.95 -6.67 -10.89
N GLU A 180 14.11 -7.38 -12.00
CA GLU A 180 13.90 -6.83 -13.35
C GLU A 180 12.51 -6.23 -13.54
N ASN A 181 11.52 -6.72 -12.80
CA ASN A 181 10.13 -6.36 -12.96
C ASN A 181 9.59 -5.44 -11.85
N LEU A 182 10.42 -5.05 -10.88
CA LEU A 182 10.06 -4.08 -9.84
C LEU A 182 10.12 -2.65 -10.39
N ARG A 183 9.11 -1.82 -10.07
CA ARG A 183 9.00 -0.44 -10.59
C ARG A 183 8.80 0.56 -9.47
N ASN A 184 9.29 1.78 -9.69
CA ASN A 184 9.13 2.87 -8.73
C ASN A 184 7.66 3.32 -8.66
N PRO A 185 6.97 3.13 -7.50
CA PRO A 185 5.56 3.49 -7.37
C PRO A 185 5.28 4.99 -7.42
N SER A 186 6.27 5.85 -7.17
CA SER A 186 6.07 7.28 -6.97
C SER A 186 5.41 7.97 -8.17
N GLY A 187 5.82 7.61 -9.40
CA GLY A 187 5.25 8.18 -10.62
C GLY A 187 3.81 7.70 -10.86
N TYR A 188 3.57 6.41 -10.61
CA TYR A 188 2.26 5.78 -10.71
C TYR A 188 1.24 6.41 -9.75
N LEU A 189 1.60 6.53 -8.47
CA LEU A 189 0.79 7.13 -7.43
C LEU A 189 0.46 8.62 -7.70
N LYS A 190 1.42 9.39 -8.25
CA LYS A 190 1.19 10.77 -8.68
C LYS A 190 0.20 10.87 -9.83
N ALA A 191 0.36 10.02 -10.85
CA ALA A 191 -0.52 10.01 -12.03
C ALA A 191 -1.98 9.71 -11.67
N LYS A 192 -2.20 8.88 -10.65
CA LYS A 192 -3.53 8.53 -10.14
C LYS A 192 -4.12 9.55 -9.16
N ARG A 193 -3.43 10.68 -8.93
CA ARG A 193 -3.88 11.80 -8.08
C ARG A 193 -4.23 11.43 -6.64
N ILE A 194 -3.72 10.32 -6.13
CA ILE A 194 -4.04 9.77 -4.80
C ILE A 194 -3.58 10.70 -3.66
N PHE A 195 -2.74 11.72 -3.96
CA PHE A 195 -2.08 12.56 -2.96
C PHE A 195 -2.08 14.06 -3.25
N TYR A 196 -2.83 14.54 -4.23
CA TYR A 196 -2.89 15.98 -4.52
C TYR A 196 -4.15 16.60 -3.92
N THR A 197 -4.03 17.17 -2.73
CA THR A 197 -4.68 18.45 -2.43
C THR A 197 -3.57 19.47 -2.27
N GLU A 198 -3.37 20.32 -3.29
CA GLU A 198 -2.74 21.61 -3.00
C GLU A 198 -3.75 22.36 -2.11
N ILE A 199 -3.46 22.44 -0.81
CA ILE A 199 -4.01 23.54 -0.03
C ILE A 199 -3.26 24.78 -0.51
N THR A 200 -3.77 25.38 -1.59
CA THR A 200 -3.44 26.75 -1.94
C THR A 200 -4.03 27.63 -0.85
N GLY A 201 -3.14 28.18 -0.03
CA GLY A 201 -3.40 29.35 0.81
C GLY A 201 -2.87 30.59 0.12
#